data_AF-J9CP50-F1
#
_entry.id   AF-J9CP50-F1
#
_cell.length_a   1.000
_cell.length_b   1.000
_cell.length_c   1.000
_cell.angle_alpha   90.00
_cell.angle_beta   90.00
_cell.angle_gamma   90.00
#
_symmetry.space_group_name_H-M   'P 1'
#
loop_
_entity.id
_entity.type
_entity.pdbx_description
1 polymer ?
#
loop_
_entity_poly.entity_id
_entity_poly.type
_entity_poly.pdbx_seq_one_letter_code
_entity_poly.pdbx_strand_id
1 'polypeptide(L)' 'MEEHTLRMNKHGRRLIYLNLADTEGTIINYCDYPEEK' A
#
# COMPACT_ATOMS: atom_id res chain seq x y z
N MET A 1 -1.30 1.63 17.85
CA MET A 1 -1.92 1.97 16.55
C MET A 1 -0.78 2.02 15.57
N GLU A 2 -0.51 0.92 14.87
CA GLU A 2 0.59 0.87 13.90
C GLU A 2 0.21 1.70 12.69
N GLU A 3 1.05 2.69 12.42
CA GLU A 3 0.88 3.70 11.40
C GLU A 3 1.33 3.09 10.07
N HIS A 4 0.42 2.43 9.35
CA HIS A 4 0.66 2.04 7.96
C HIS A 4 0.92 3.33 7.17
N THR A 5 2.16 3.57 6.76
CA THR A 5 2.60 4.80 6.10
C THR A 5 1.82 5.01 4.79
N LEU A 6 0.77 5.84 4.84
CA LEU A 6 -0.01 6.21 3.67
C LEU A 6 0.82 7.16 2.80
N ARG A 7 1.48 6.62 1.78
CA ARG A 7 2.23 7.41 0.80
C ARG A 7 1.42 7.56 -0.47
N MET A 8 1.32 8.78 -0.98
CA MET A 8 0.73 9.05 -2.29
C MET A 8 1.81 8.97 -3.37
N ASN A 9 1.52 8.29 -4.48
CA ASN A 9 2.41 8.30 -5.64
C ASN A 9 2.21 9.57 -6.49
N LYS A 10 3.09 9.79 -7.48
CA LYS A 10 3.02 10.95 -8.39
C LYS A 10 1.73 11.06 -9.22
N HIS A 11 0.94 10.00 -9.27
CA HIS A 11 -0.35 9.94 -9.96
C HIS A 11 -1.53 10.17 -9.00
N GLY A 12 -1.28 10.50 -7.73
CA GLY A 12 -2.32 10.73 -6.73
C GLY A 12 -2.98 9.45 -6.22
N ARG A 13 -2.29 8.30 -6.29
CA ARG A 13 -2.81 7.02 -5.78
C ARG A 13 -2.20 6.68 -4.43
N ARG A 14 -3.00 6.08 -3.56
CA ARG A 14 -2.57 5.58 -2.25
C ARG A 14 -1.73 4.33 -2.42
N LEU A 15 -0.54 4.32 -1.81
CA LEU A 15 0.29 3.15 -1.63
C LEU A 15 0.18 2.70 -0.18
N ILE A 16 -0.09 1.41 0.01
CA ILE A 16 -0.09 0.76 1.31
C ILE A 16 0.99 -0.31 1.30
N TYR A 17 1.93 -0.18 2.23
CA TYR A 17 3.02 -1.13 2.43
C TYR A 17 2.68 -2.08 3.58
N LEU A 18 2.83 -3.39 3.35
CA LEU A 18 2.80 -4.40 4.38
C LEU A 18 4.22 -4.94 4.61
N ASN A 19 4.61 -4.98 5.88
CA ASN A 19 5.93 -5.46 6.28
C ASN A 19 6.00 -6.99 6.14
N LEU A 20 7.21 -7.50 5.90
CA LEU A 20 7.53 -8.93 5.87
C LEU A 20 7.13 -9.68 7.14
N ALA A 21 7.21 -9.01 8.29
CA ALA A 21 6.84 -9.58 9.57
C ALA A 21 5.32 -9.78 9.71
N ASP A 22 4.53 -9.00 8.96
CA ASP A 22 3.06 -9.02 8.98
C ASP A 22 2.48 -9.94 7.89
N THR A 23 3.35 -10.54 7.08
CA THR A 23 3.00 -11.46 6.00
C THR A 23 3.83 -12.74 6.15
N GLU A 24 3.57 -13.76 5.34
CA GLU A 24 4.37 -15.00 5.32
C GLU A 24 5.75 -14.78 4.67
N GLY A 25 6.50 -13.77 5.13
CA GLY A 25 7.80 -13.40 4.58
C GLY A 25 7.72 -12.80 3.17
N THR A 26 6.61 -12.16 2.80
CA THR A 26 6.41 -11.56 1.47
C THR A 26 6.12 -10.07 1.55
N ILE A 27 6.91 -9.23 0.87
CA ILE A 27 6.59 -7.81 0.76
C ILE A 27 5.37 -7.64 -0.17
N ILE A 28 4.29 -7.03 0.34
CA ILE A 28 3.08 -6.75 -0.43
C ILE A 28 2.92 -5.22 -0.54
N ASN A 29 2.66 -4.74 -1.76
CA ASN A 29 2.36 -3.34 -2.04
C ASN A 29 0.98 -3.25 -2.69
N TYR A 30 0.02 -2.65 -1.99
CA TYR A 30 -1.27 -2.31 -2.57
C TYR A 30 -1.22 -0.92 -3.20
N CYS A 31 -1.86 -0.78 -4.36
CA CYS A 31 -2.05 0.48 -5.06
C CYS A 31 -3.51 0.56 -5.48
N ASP A 32 -4.23 1.57 -5.02
CA ASP A 32 -5.60 1.80 -5.48
C ASP A 32 -5.58 2.23 -6.95
N TYR A 33 -6.20 1.44 -7.81
CA TYR A 33 -6.59 1.87 -9.15
C TYR A 33 -8.01 2.41 -9.03
N PRO A 34 -8.30 3.66 -9.44
CA PRO A 34 -9.69 4.06 -9.59
C PRO A 34 -10.31 3.10 -10.61
N GLU A 35 -11.35 2.38 -10.19
CA GLU A 35 -12.19 1.61 -11.12
C GLU A 35 -12.60 2.57 -12.24
N GLU A 36 -12.30 2.20 -13.49
CA GLU A 36 -12.69 2.99 -14.65
C GLU A 36 -14.21 3.20 -14.59
N LYS A 37 -14.63 4.46 -14.51
CA LYS A 37 -16.04 4.86 -14.60
C LYS A 37 -16.51 4.86 -16.04
#